data_AF-A0A497K1D1-F1
#
_entry.id   AF-A0A497K1D1-F1
#
_cell.length_a   1.000
_cell.length_b   1.000
_cell.length_c   1.000
_cell.angle_alpha   90.00
_cell.angle_beta   90.00
_cell.angle_gamma   90.00
#
_symmetry.space_group_name_H-M   'P 1'
#
loop_
_entity.id
_entity.type
_entity.pdbx_description
1 polymer ?
#
loop_
_entity_poly.entity_id
_entity_poly.type
_entity_poly.pdbx_seq_one_letter_code
_entity_poly.pdbx_strand_id
1 'polypeptide(L)'
;MARINEWTDEEVARLHELYGSNRTFEEVELEFPLRTSNAIRLKASRLGIRRPLIPGNFIQTKPLIFKTGNHDGSDGFILKCTQCGSWIHVDKDIERRTSILNCGQCGSMYQVLMEF
;
A
#
# COMPACT_ATOMS: atom_id res chain seq x y z
N MET A 1 -18.23 -10.45 25.92
CA MET A 1 -17.24 -9.57 25.25
C MET A 1 -16.10 -10.46 24.77
N ALA A 2 -15.91 -10.59 23.46
CA ALA A 2 -14.94 -11.51 22.88
C ALA A 2 -13.51 -11.08 23.25
N ARG A 3 -12.70 -12.04 23.72
CA ARG A 3 -11.31 -11.82 24.13
C ARG A 3 -10.55 -11.12 23.00
N ILE A 4 -9.93 -10.00 23.32
CA ILE A 4 -8.94 -9.35 22.47
C ILE A 4 -7.90 -10.42 22.15
N ASN A 5 -7.81 -10.83 20.90
CA ASN A 5 -6.81 -11.79 20.46
C ASN A 5 -5.46 -11.05 20.54
N GLU A 6 -4.82 -11.06 21.70
CA GLU A 6 -3.53 -10.42 21.91
C GLU A 6 -2.48 -11.08 21.01
N TRP A 7 -1.56 -10.29 20.47
CA TRP A 7 -0.47 -10.81 19.66
C TRP A 7 0.56 -11.46 20.57
N THR A 8 0.88 -12.72 20.33
CA THR A 8 1.95 -13.40 21.08
C THR A 8 3.32 -12.94 20.60
N ASP A 9 4.34 -13.12 21.44
CA ASP A 9 5.71 -12.77 21.08
C ASP A 9 6.20 -13.59 19.88
N GLU A 10 5.75 -14.84 19.75
CA GLU A 10 6.06 -15.70 18.60
C GLU A 10 5.42 -15.15 17.31
N GLU A 11 4.17 -14.71 17.36
CA GLU A 11 3.51 -14.08 16.22
C GLU A 11 4.22 -12.78 15.81
N VAL A 12 4.66 -11.98 16.79
CA VAL A 12 5.40 -10.73 16.54
C VAL A 12 6.76 -11.01 15.91
N ALA A 13 7.51 -11.97 16.44
CA ALA A 13 8.81 -12.38 15.90
C ALA A 13 8.66 -12.90 14.46
N ARG A 14 7.67 -13.75 14.22
CA ARG A 14 7.35 -14.26 12.88
C ARG A 14 6.94 -13.15 11.93
N LEU A 15 6.16 -12.17 12.41
CA LEU A 15 5.76 -11.03 11.59
C LEU A 15 6.97 -10.18 11.21
N HIS A 16 7.93 -9.96 12.11
CA HIS A 16 9.18 -9.28 11.80
C HIS A 16 9.95 -9.97 10.68
N GLU A 17 10.12 -11.29 10.76
CA GLU A 17 10.85 -12.08 9.77
C GLU A 17 10.16 -12.05 8.40
N LEU A 18 8.88 -12.40 8.38
CA LEU A 18 8.13 -12.57 7.13
C LEU A 18 7.86 -11.23 6.43
N TYR A 19 7.52 -10.19 7.18
CA TYR A 19 7.16 -8.90 6.61
C TYR A 19 8.39 -8.13 6.11
N GLY A 20 9.58 -8.38 6.68
CA GLY A 20 10.85 -7.84 6.20
C GLY A 20 11.47 -8.62 5.03
N SER A 21 10.90 -9.77 4.67
CA SER A 21 11.40 -10.64 3.59
C SER A 21 10.84 -10.26 2.21
N ASN A 22 11.37 -10.92 1.16
CA ASN A 22 10.88 -10.79 -0.22
C ASN A 22 9.62 -11.63 -0.51
N ARG A 23 8.94 -12.16 0.52
CA ARG A 23 7.67 -12.89 0.34
C ARG A 23 6.57 -11.95 -0.18
N THR A 24 5.50 -12.50 -0.74
CA THR A 24 4.28 -11.75 -1.09
C THR A 24 3.39 -11.56 0.14
N PHE A 25 2.43 -10.63 0.10
CA PHE A 25 1.53 -10.44 1.25
C PHE A 25 0.62 -11.65 1.48
N GLU A 26 0.19 -12.30 0.40
CA GLU A 26 -0.58 -13.55 0.44
C GLU A 26 0.17 -14.67 1.17
N GLU A 27 1.47 -14.83 0.89
CA GLU A 27 2.31 -15.79 1.60
C GLU A 27 2.44 -15.49 3.10
N VAL A 28 2.43 -14.20 3.46
CA VAL A 28 2.44 -13.80 4.89
C VAL A 28 1.11 -14.10 5.54
N GLU A 29 -0.03 -13.87 4.88
CA GLU A 29 -1.34 -14.16 5.45
C GLU A 29 -1.56 -15.63 5.79
N LEU A 30 -1.03 -16.53 4.95
CA LEU A 30 -1.10 -17.99 5.18
C LEU A 30 -0.43 -18.40 6.50
N GLU A 31 0.55 -17.64 6.97
CA GLU A 31 1.28 -17.90 8.23
C GLU A 31 0.53 -17.40 9.48
N PHE A 32 -0.57 -16.65 9.31
CA PHE A 32 -1.38 -16.12 10.40
C PHE A 32 -2.87 -16.43 10.22
N PRO A 33 -3.29 -17.72 10.27
CA PRO A 33 -4.67 -18.14 9.98
C PRO A 33 -5.72 -17.58 10.96
N LEU A 34 -5.29 -17.17 12.16
CA LEU A 34 -6.15 -16.59 13.20
C LEU A 34 -6.21 -15.05 13.13
N ARG A 35 -5.53 -14.44 12.14
CA ARG A 35 -5.44 -12.98 11.98
C ARG A 35 -6.05 -12.59 10.64
N THR A 36 -6.80 -11.50 10.65
CA THR A 36 -7.25 -10.90 9.39
C THR A 36 -6.10 -10.14 8.74
N SER A 37 -6.14 -10.02 7.42
CA SER A 37 -5.26 -9.16 6.62
C SER A 37 -5.04 -7.78 7.23
N ASN A 38 -6.12 -7.18 7.72
CA ASN A 38 -6.09 -5.86 8.32
C ASN A 38 -5.38 -5.85 9.68
N ALA A 39 -5.58 -6.89 10.50
CA ALA A 39 -4.89 -7.02 11.78
C ALA A 39 -3.36 -7.16 11.58
N ILE A 40 -2.93 -7.95 10.58
CA ILE A 40 -1.51 -8.13 10.24
C ILE A 40 -0.90 -6.79 9.80
N ARG A 41 -1.54 -6.08 8.86
CA ARG A 41 -1.09 -4.75 8.40
C ARG A 41 -1.00 -3.74 9.53
N LEU A 42 -2.03 -3.67 10.38
CA LEU A 42 -2.07 -2.74 11.50
C LEU A 42 -0.96 -3.05 12.52
N LYS A 43 -0.72 -4.33 12.81
CA LYS A 43 0.36 -4.73 13.72
C LYS A 43 1.73 -4.40 13.14
N ALA A 44 1.99 -4.74 11.88
CA ALA A 44 3.26 -4.42 11.20
C ALA A 44 3.53 -2.91 11.19
N SER A 45 2.51 -2.10 10.90
CA SER A 45 2.58 -0.63 10.95
C SER A 45 2.93 -0.11 12.36
N ARG A 46 2.28 -0.64 13.41
CA ARG A 46 2.58 -0.29 14.80
C ARG A 46 3.98 -0.69 15.24
N LEU A 47 4.52 -1.77 14.67
CA LEU A 47 5.88 -2.24 14.91
C LEU A 47 6.93 -1.49 14.05
N GLY A 48 6.49 -0.61 13.13
CA GLY A 48 7.38 0.11 12.22
C GLY A 48 8.03 -0.76 11.14
N ILE A 49 7.55 -1.99 10.95
CA ILE A 49 8.09 -2.91 9.95
C ILE A 49 7.53 -2.54 8.58
N ARG A 50 8.41 -2.40 7.60
CA ARG A 50 8.05 -2.10 6.22
C ARG A 50 8.48 -3.26 5.33
N ARG A 51 7.64 -3.60 4.35
CA ARG A 51 8.03 -4.60 3.35
C ARG A 51 9.10 -4.02 2.42
N PRO A 52 10.14 -4.79 2.07
CA PRO A 52 11.10 -4.36 1.06
C PRO A 52 10.38 -4.13 -0.27
N LEU A 53 10.76 -3.06 -0.95
CA LEU A 53 10.29 -2.78 -2.30
C LEU A 53 10.97 -3.77 -3.23
N ILE A 54 10.26 -4.83 -3.62
CA ILE A 54 10.75 -5.74 -4.65
C ILE A 54 10.70 -4.97 -5.98
N PRO A 55 11.83 -4.69 -6.66
CA PRO A 55 11.88 -3.85 -7.87
C PRO A 55 11.22 -4.45 -9.13
N GLY A 56 10.33 -5.43 -8.98
CA GLY A 56 9.67 -6.14 -10.09
C GLY A 56 8.14 -6.09 -10.09
N ASN A 57 7.50 -5.71 -8.99
CA ASN A 57 6.04 -5.65 -8.89
C ASN A 57 5.56 -4.20 -8.95
N PHE A 58 5.64 -3.58 -10.12
CA PHE A 58 4.90 -2.35 -10.35
C PHE A 58 3.42 -2.66 -10.25
N ILE A 59 2.75 -2.07 -9.26
CA ILE A 59 1.30 -2.23 -9.14
C ILE A 59 0.67 -1.37 -10.22
N GLN A 60 0.18 -2.02 -11.27
CA GLN A 60 -0.62 -1.35 -12.29
C GLN A 60 -1.96 -0.97 -11.70
N THR A 61 -2.33 0.29 -11.88
CA THR A 61 -3.56 0.80 -11.28
C THR A 61 -4.13 1.94 -12.11
N LYS A 62 -5.46 1.99 -12.17
CA LYS A 62 -6.19 3.10 -12.77
C LYS A 62 -6.41 4.15 -11.68
N PRO A 63 -5.89 5.37 -11.86
CA PRO A 63 -6.03 6.41 -10.85
C PRO A 63 -7.48 6.94 -10.88
N LEU A 64 -7.98 7.41 -9.74
CA LEU A 64 -9.29 8.04 -9.66
C LEU A 64 -9.15 9.51 -10.06
N ILE A 65 -9.90 9.94 -11.07
CA ILE A 65 -9.97 11.32 -11.52
C ILE A 65 -10.91 12.09 -10.60
N PHE A 66 -10.49 13.24 -10.09
CA PHE A 66 -11.38 14.16 -9.39
C PHE A 66 -11.25 15.57 -9.99
N LYS A 67 -12.39 16.28 -10.01
CA LYS A 67 -12.46 17.67 -10.44
C LYS A 67 -12.56 18.56 -9.21
N THR A 68 -11.58 19.44 -9.00
CA THR A 68 -11.70 20.50 -8.01
C THR A 68 -12.57 21.60 -8.62
N GLY A 69 -13.70 21.93 -7.98
CA GLY A 69 -14.66 22.93 -8.46
C GLY A 69 -14.20 24.39 -8.37
N ASN A 70 -12.91 24.65 -8.13
CA ASN A 70 -12.38 26.01 -8.12
C ASN A 70 -11.97 26.42 -9.54
N HIS A 71 -12.13 27.70 -9.83
CA HIS A 71 -12.10 28.35 -11.16
C HIS A 71 -10.84 28.11 -12.04
N ASP A 72 -9.82 27.41 -11.54
CA ASP A 72 -8.54 27.19 -12.22
C ASP A 72 -8.46 25.87 -12.99
N GLY A 73 -9.52 25.04 -13.00
CA GLY A 73 -9.65 23.92 -13.94
C GLY A 73 -8.61 22.80 -13.81
N SER A 74 -7.87 22.74 -12.72
CA SER A 74 -6.89 21.67 -12.47
C SER A 74 -7.61 20.40 -12.00
N ASP A 75 -8.05 19.54 -12.93
CA ASP A 75 -8.41 18.16 -12.55
C ASP A 75 -7.13 17.44 -12.06
N GLY A 76 -7.21 16.71 -10.96
CA GLY A 76 -6.10 15.94 -10.42
C GLY A 76 -6.47 14.46 -10.36
N PHE A 77 -5.47 13.61 -10.06
CA PHE A 77 -5.74 12.21 -9.80
C PHE A 77 -5.33 11.85 -8.37
N ILE A 78 -6.11 10.95 -7.76
CA ILE A 78 -5.71 10.31 -6.51
C ILE A 78 -5.60 8.80 -6.72
N LEU A 79 -4.63 8.23 -6.02
CA LEU A 79 -4.45 6.80 -5.97
C LEU A 79 -4.43 6.34 -4.51
N LYS A 80 -5.24 5.32 -4.20
CA LYS A 80 -5.16 4.66 -2.89
C LYS A 80 -4.08 3.59 -2.93
N CYS A 81 -3.09 3.73 -2.06
CA CYS A 81 -2.09 2.69 -1.89
C CYS A 81 -2.75 1.40 -1.37
N THR A 82 -2.71 0.35 -2.15
CA THR A 82 -3.22 -0.99 -1.80
C THR A 82 -2.42 -1.68 -0.69
N GLN A 83 -1.20 -1.21 -0.42
CA GLN A 83 -0.32 -1.78 0.61
C GLN A 83 -0.58 -1.18 2.00
N CYS A 84 -0.67 0.15 2.12
CA CYS A 84 -0.86 0.83 3.43
C CYS A 84 -2.16 1.62 3.56
N GLY A 85 -2.96 1.73 2.50
CA GLY A 85 -4.23 2.47 2.50
C GLY A 85 -4.12 3.99 2.36
N SER A 86 -2.91 4.55 2.31
CA SER A 86 -2.67 5.99 2.17
C SER A 86 -3.07 6.50 0.78
N TRP A 87 -3.57 7.74 0.73
CA TRP A 87 -3.86 8.43 -0.52
C TRP A 87 -2.61 9.09 -1.10
N ILE A 88 -2.42 8.97 -2.41
CA ILE A 88 -1.32 9.53 -3.19
C ILE A 88 -1.94 10.54 -4.14
N HIS A 89 -1.52 11.80 -4.06
CA HIS A 89 -1.91 12.85 -5.01
C HIS A 89 -1.00 12.79 -6.23
N VAL A 90 -1.59 12.92 -7.41
CA VAL A 90 -0.88 12.86 -8.69
C VAL A 90 -1.21 14.12 -9.47
N ASP A 91 -0.19 14.94 -9.71
CA ASP A 91 -0.34 16.16 -10.47
C ASP A 91 -0.49 15.86 -11.98
N LYS A 92 -1.26 16.71 -12.66
CA LYS A 92 -1.65 16.54 -14.06
C LYS A 92 -0.52 16.77 -15.07
N ASP A 93 0.61 17.29 -14.63
CA ASP A 93 1.75 17.72 -15.47
C ASP A 93 2.56 16.55 -16.07
N ILE A 94 1.99 15.36 -16.06
CA ILE A 94 2.59 14.17 -16.61
C ILE A 94 2.25 14.14 -18.11
N GLU A 95 3.08 14.78 -18.92
CA GLU A 95 3.06 14.67 -20.39
C GLU A 95 3.33 13.24 -20.92
N ARG A 96 3.63 12.29 -20.03
CA ARG A 96 4.01 10.91 -20.37
C ARG A 96 2.85 9.95 -20.11
N ARG A 97 2.52 9.11 -21.09
CA ARG A 97 1.45 8.08 -21.03
C ARG A 97 1.54 7.12 -19.83
N THR A 98 2.71 7.03 -19.19
CA THR A 98 2.99 6.17 -18.05
C THR A 98 3.86 6.90 -17.03
N SER A 99 3.41 6.96 -15.77
CA SER A 99 4.18 7.52 -14.66
C SER A 99 4.44 6.49 -13.57
N ILE A 100 5.63 6.52 -13.01
CA ILE A 100 6.00 5.73 -11.83
C ILE A 100 5.85 6.64 -10.61
N LEU A 101 4.97 6.25 -9.68
CA LEU A 101 4.71 6.96 -8.43
C LEU A 101 5.14 6.09 -7.26
N ASN A 102 5.65 6.70 -6.20
CA ASN A 102 5.90 6.02 -4.94
C ASN A 102 4.89 6.48 -3.87
N CYS A 103 4.44 5.55 -3.05
CA CYS A 103 3.67 5.89 -1.86
C CYS A 103 4.60 6.53 -0.82
N GLY A 104 4.38 7.78 -0.43
CA GLY A 104 5.20 8.46 0.59
C GLY A 104 5.20 7.79 1.97
N GLN A 105 4.21 6.95 2.28
CA GLN A 105 4.08 6.28 3.58
C GLN A 105 4.81 4.94 3.66
N CYS A 106 4.65 4.08 2.64
CA CYS A 106 5.20 2.73 2.64
C CYS A 106 6.24 2.47 1.54
N GLY A 107 6.49 3.44 0.67
CA GLY A 107 7.45 3.36 -0.44
C GLY A 107 6.94 2.63 -1.67
N SER A 108 5.76 1.98 -1.62
CA SER A 108 5.25 1.13 -2.71
C SER A 108 5.22 1.86 -4.05
N MET A 109 5.73 1.22 -5.10
CA MET A 109 5.80 1.80 -6.44
C MET A 109 4.60 1.39 -7.30
N TYR A 110 4.03 2.38 -7.97
CA TYR A 110 2.86 2.25 -8.82
C TYR A 110 3.21 2.70 -10.22
N GLN A 111 2.83 1.90 -11.21
CA GLN A 111 2.85 2.31 -12.61
C GLN A 111 1.44 2.72 -12.98
N VAL A 112 1.26 4.02 -13.15
CA VAL A 112 -0.02 4.60 -13.55
C VAL A 112 -0.05 4.68 -15.07
N LEU A 113 -1.01 3.98 -15.67
CA LEU A 113 -1.31 4.02 -17.10
C LEU A 113 -2.47 5.00 -17.30
N MET A 114 -2.24 6.07 -18.07
CA MET A 114 -3.29 7.03 -18.43
C MET A 114 -3.81 6.69 -19.82
N GLU A 115 -5.03 6.14 -19.90
CA GLU A 115 -5.76 5.95 -21.16
C GLU A 115 -6.55 7.24 -21.44
N PHE A 116 -6.20 7.96 -22.51
CA PHE A 116 -6.92 9.14 -23.01
C PHE A 116 -8.02 8.73 -23.98
#